data_AF-A0A9E2MX38-F1
#
_entry.id   AF-A0A9E2MX38-F1
#
_cell.length_a   1.000
_cell.length_b   1.000
_cell.length_c   1.000
_cell.angle_alpha   90.00
_cell.angle_beta   90.00
_cell.angle_gamma   90.00
#
_symmetry.space_group_name_H-M   'P 1'
#
loop_
_entity.id
_entity.type
_entity.pdbx_description
1 polymer ?
#
loop_
_entity_poly.entity_id
_entity_poly.type
_entity_poly.pdbx_seq_one_letter_code
_entity_poly.pdbx_strand_id
1 'polypeptide(L)' 'MKINFECKKCQKEFDCQMGKIGINATTMRPDFEKPIVCPLCGERTMGEVLLTELGQSQMTEATMDL' A
#
# COMPACT_ATOMS: atom_id res chain seq x y z
N MET A 1 2.52 -9.27 4.25
CA MET A 1 3.50 -8.17 4.21
C MET A 1 2.88 -6.89 4.76
N LYS A 2 3.71 -5.98 5.25
CA LYS A 2 3.29 -4.72 5.86
C LYS A 2 3.88 -3.57 5.04
N ILE A 3 3.03 -2.67 4.56
CA ILE A 3 3.43 -1.50 3.77
C ILE A 3 3.05 -0.24 4.54
N ASN A 4 3.97 0.72 4.60
CA ASN A 4 3.75 2.01 5.23
C ASN A 4 3.19 3.03 4.24
N PHE A 5 2.13 3.71 4.66
CA PHE A 5 1.40 4.68 3.84
C PHE A 5 1.15 5.96 4.61
N GLU A 6 1.01 7.07 3.90
CA GLU A 6 0.41 8.31 4.41
C GLU A 6 -0.99 8.49 3.81
N CYS A 7 -1.99 8.74 4.66
CA CYS A 7 -3.35 8.99 4.18
C CYS A 7 -3.52 10.44 3.71
N LYS A 8 -3.87 10.66 2.44
CA LYS A 8 -4.06 12.02 1.87
C LYS A 8 -5.18 12.84 2.53
N LYS A 9 -6.10 12.18 3.25
CA LYS A 9 -7.22 12.85 3.92
C LYS A 9 -6.84 13.39 5.30
N CYS A 10 -6.13 12.61 6.10
CA CYS A 10 -5.81 12.96 7.49
C CYS A 10 -4.31 13.17 7.74
N GLN A 11 -3.48 13.04 6.71
CA GLN A 11 -2.02 13.19 6.73
C GLN A 11 -1.30 12.30 7.75
N LYS A 12 -1.98 11.25 8.23
CA LYS A 12 -1.40 10.29 9.16
C LYS A 12 -0.63 9.23 8.39
N GLU A 13 0.61 9.01 8.79
CA GLU A 13 1.37 7.82 8.45
C GLU A 13 0.87 6.62 9.25
N PHE A 14 0.73 5.48 8.59
CA PHE A 14 0.29 4.25 9.19
C PHE A 14 0.83 3.06 8.43
N ASP A 15 1.03 1.98 9.15
CA ASP A 15 1.31 0.71 8.51
C ASP A 15 0.02 -0.06 8.23
N CYS A 16 -0.01 -0.73 7.09
CA CYS A 16 -1.14 -1.56 6.73
C CYS A 16 -0.70 -2.95 6.26
N GLN A 17 -1.39 -3.98 6.73
CA GLN A 17 -1.10 -5.36 6.35
C GLN A 17 -1.73 -5.65 4.98
N MET A 18 -0.90 -5.77 3.95
CA MET A 18 -1.36 -5.97 2.56
C MET A 18 -1.55 -7.44 2.17
N GLY A 19 -1.05 -8.39 2.97
CA GLY A 19 -1.02 -9.80 2.57
C GLY A 19 0.04 -10.06 1.49
N LYS A 20 -0.30 -10.84 0.47
CA LYS A 20 0.46 -11.01 -0.77
C LYS A 20 0.30 -9.79 -1.69
N ILE A 21 1.36 -9.46 -2.41
CA ILE A 21 1.37 -8.41 -3.42
C ILE A 21 1.59 -9.09 -4.77
N GLY A 22 0.73 -8.80 -5.74
CA GLY A 22 0.86 -9.23 -7.11
C GLY A 22 0.93 -8.04 -8.06
N ILE A 23 1.07 -8.30 -9.35
CA ILE A 23 0.94 -7.30 -10.40
C ILE A 23 -0.30 -7.62 -11.22
N ASN A 24 -1.20 -6.65 -11.34
CA ASN A 24 -2.33 -6.77 -12.23
C ASN A 24 -1.84 -6.73 -13.69
N ALA A 25 -1.97 -7.84 -14.42
CA ALA A 25 -1.41 -8.00 -15.76
C ALA A 25 -1.95 -7.01 -16.81
N THR A 26 -3.15 -6.45 -16.60
CA THR A 26 -3.77 -5.49 -17.53
C THR A 26 -3.33 -4.06 -17.24
N THR A 27 -3.27 -3.67 -15.97
CA THR A 27 -2.99 -2.29 -15.57
C THR A 27 -1.53 -2.04 -15.21
N MET A 28 -0.73 -3.11 -15.06
CA MET A 28 0.63 -3.10 -14.55
C MET A 28 0.77 -2.42 -13.17
N ARG A 29 -0.32 -2.38 -12.39
CA ARG A 29 -0.33 -1.84 -11.03
C ARG A 29 -0.19 -2.95 -10.00
N PRO A 30 0.37 -2.65 -8.82
CA PRO A 30 0.31 -3.56 -7.69
C PRO A 30 -1.14 -3.90 -7.33
N ASP A 31 -1.39 -5.19 -7.12
CA ASP A 31 -2.63 -5.72 -6.57
C ASP A 31 -2.35 -6.28 -5.18
N PHE A 32 -3.22 -5.97 -4.21
CA PHE A 32 -3.02 -6.33 -2.82
C PHE A 32 -4.09 -7.32 -2.39
N GLU A 33 -3.70 -8.38 -1.68
CA GLU A 33 -4.64 -9.36 -1.12
C GLU A 33 -5.62 -8.73 -0.12
N LYS A 34 -5.20 -7.66 0.56
CA LYS A 34 -5.99 -6.96 1.58
C LYS A 34 -6.17 -5.48 1.25
N PRO A 35 -7.32 -4.88 1.63
CA PRO A 35 -7.57 -3.46 1.41
C PRO A 35 -6.64 -2.58 2.24
N ILE A 36 -6.46 -1.34 1.80
CA ILE A 36 -5.70 -0.32 2.53
C ILE A 36 -6.65 0.32 3.55
N VAL A 37 -6.36 0.17 4.84
CA VAL A 37 -7.23 0.66 5.90
C VAL A 37 -6.46 1.66 6.76
N CYS A 38 -6.82 2.94 6.65
CA CYS A 38 -6.31 3.97 7.52
C CYS A 38 -7.02 3.91 8.88
N PRO A 39 -6.29 3.91 10.02
CA PRO A 39 -6.89 3.75 11.35
C PRO A 39 -7.85 4.87 11.77
N LEU A 40 -7.77 6.05 11.14
CA LEU A 40 -8.65 7.20 11.44
C LEU A 40 -9.77 7.38 10.43
N CYS A 41 -9.63 6.74 9.27
CA CYS A 41 -10.33 7.14 8.05
C CYS A 41 -11.08 5.97 7.41
N GLY A 42 -10.80 4.74 7.84
CA GLY A 42 -11.33 3.52 7.26
C GLY A 42 -10.62 3.14 5.96
N GLU A 43 -11.35 2.43 5.11
CA GLU A 43 -10.86 1.96 3.82
C GLU A 43 -10.46 3.13 2.90
N ARG A 44 -9.37 2.90 2.18
CA ARG A 44 -8.74 3.83 1.24
C ARG A 44 -8.34 3.08 -0.02
N THR A 45 -8.42 3.75 -1.14
CA THR A 45 -7.86 3.29 -2.41
C THR A 45 -6.40 3.74 -2.54
N MET A 46 -5.63 3.15 -3.47
CA MET A 46 -4.27 3.60 -3.77
C MET A 46 -4.18 5.07 -4.18
N GLY A 47 -5.24 5.64 -4.75
CA GLY A 47 -5.29 7.06 -5.08
C GLY A 47 -5.41 7.98 -3.86
N GLU A 48 -5.87 7.47 -2.72
CA GLU A 48 -6.12 8.20 -1.48
C GLU A 48 -5.00 8.07 -0.45
N VAL A 49 -3.91 7.38 -0.80
CA VAL A 49 -2.71 7.25 0.02
C VAL A 49 -1.46 7.59 -0.78
N LEU A 50 -0.38 7.85 -0.05
CA LEU A 50 0.98 7.96 -0.58
C LEU A 50 1.82 6.82 0.01
N LEU A 51 2.76 6.29 -0.77
CA LEU A 51 3.82 5.47 -0.21
C LEU A 51 4.85 6.40 0.42
N THR A 52 5.08 6.23 1.72
CA THR A 52 6.21 6.89 2.39
C THR A 52 7.53 6.33 1.86
N GLU A 53 8.66 6.92 2.24
CA GLU A 53 9.97 6.38 1.87
C GLU A 53 10.11 4.92 2.31
N LEU A 54 9.68 4.59 3.54
CA LEU A 54 9.65 3.22 4.04
C LEU A 54 8.71 2.34 3.21
N GLY A 55 7.52 2.84 2.87
CA GLY A 55 6.56 2.15 2.03
C GLY A 55 7.12 1.81 0.65
N GLN A 56 7.89 2.71 0.04
CA GLN A 56 8.53 2.50 -1.26
C GLN A 56 9.61 1.41 -1.18
N SER A 57 10.45 1.41 -0.14
CA SER A 57 11.43 0.34 0.09
C SER A 57 10.75 -1.02 0.30
N GLN A 58 9.70 -1.07 1.11
CA GLN A 58 8.94 -2.29 1.37
C GLN A 58 8.26 -2.82 0.10
N MET A 59 7.69 -1.93 -0.72
CA MET A 59 7.12 -2.32 -2.02
C MET A 59 8.19 -2.87 -2.97
N THR A 60 9.40 -2.30 -2.96
CA THR A 60 10.50 -2.76 -3.79
C THR A 60 10.95 -4.16 -3.38
N GLU A 61 11.13 -4.40 -2.09
CA GLU A 61 11.44 -5.72 -1.54
C GLU A 61 10.33 -6.73 -1.87
N ALA A 62 9.06 -6.30 -1.80
CA ALA A 62 7.91 -7.14 -2.10
C ALA A 62 7.85 -7.66 -3.53
N THR A 63 8.34 -6.86 -4.47
CA THR A 63 8.21 -7.11 -5.90
C THR A 63 9.53 -7.55 -6.54
N MET A 64 10.63 -7.65 -5.79
CA MET A 64 11.95 -7.96 -6.33
C MET A 64 12.01 -9.34 -7.00
N ASP A 65 11.18 -10.29 -6.53
CA ASP A 65 11.13 -11.68 -6.99
C ASP A 65 9.83 -12.05 -7.73
N LEU A 66 9.00 -11.05 -8.11
CA LEU A 66 7.77 -11.23 -8.91
C LEU A 66 8.05 -11.16 -10.41
#